data_AF-A0A1M6BR98-F1
#
_entry.id   AF-A0A1M6BR98-F1
#
_cell.length_a   1.000
_cell.length_b   1.000
_cell.length_c   1.000
_cell.angle_alpha   90.00
_cell.angle_beta   90.00
_cell.angle_gamma   90.00
#
_symmetry.space_group_name_H-M   'P 1'
#
loop_
_entity.id
_entity.type
_entity.pdbx_description
1 polymer ?
#
loop_
_entity_poly.entity_id
_entity_poly.type
_entity_poly.pdbx_seq_one_letter_code
_entity_poly.pdbx_strand_id
1 'polypeptide(L)'
;MRRYASFIGTSNQKDLLTDPSGSRRFICIEVTAPIDTNVTINYRQLYAQAMEAIVKGERYWFDDADEAVLRETNREFEQMSPIEQLFHCYFRSPEEGEEGEYLSPMQILEHLRSKNRDIKLTASNVNHFGRILRKNNLEYKRTRKGIVYWVEKL
;
A
#
# COMPACT_ATOMS: atom_id res chain seq x y z
N MET A 1 8.85 -12.23 -8.30
CA MET A 1 8.90 -10.82 -7.88
C MET A 1 9.04 -9.99 -9.15
N ARG A 2 8.00 -9.20 -9.52
CA ARG A 2 8.12 -8.29 -10.67
C ARG A 2 9.15 -7.22 -10.31
N ARG A 3 10.15 -7.01 -11.17
CA ARG A 3 11.13 -5.93 -11.01
C ARG A 3 10.58 -4.72 -11.76
N TYR A 4 10.25 -3.66 -11.05
CA TYR A 4 9.99 -2.37 -11.67
C TYR A 4 11.33 -1.66 -11.88
N ALA A 5 11.47 -0.98 -13.02
CA ALA A 5 12.59 -0.07 -13.24
C ALA A 5 12.49 1.11 -12.26
N SER A 6 13.62 1.77 -11.96
CA SER A 6 13.65 2.94 -11.07
C SER A 6 12.75 4.09 -11.54
N PHE A 7 12.40 4.10 -12.83
CA PHE A 7 11.47 5.04 -13.45
C PHE A 7 10.51 4.27 -14.37
N ILE A 8 9.20 4.54 -14.26
CA ILE A 8 8.18 4.05 -15.18
C ILE A 8 7.80 5.25 -16.06
N GLY A 9 7.94 5.10 -17.38
CA GLY A 9 7.81 6.22 -18.33
C GLY A 9 6.41 6.81 -18.38
N THR A 10 5.39 5.97 -18.58
CA THR A 10 3.95 6.32 -18.51
C THR A 10 3.14 5.04 -18.30
N SER A 11 2.00 5.13 -17.64
CA SER A 11 1.02 4.05 -17.54
C SER A 11 -0.38 4.65 -17.72
N ASN A 12 -1.22 3.97 -18.49
CA ASN A 12 -2.65 4.31 -18.60
C ASN A 12 -3.47 3.74 -17.43
N GLN A 13 -2.85 2.94 -16.58
CA GLN A 13 -3.44 2.27 -15.43
C GLN A 13 -2.95 2.92 -14.14
N LYS A 14 -3.86 3.20 -13.21
CA LYS A 14 -3.54 3.72 -11.88
C LYS A 14 -3.10 2.61 -10.93
N ASP A 15 -3.54 1.37 -11.14
CA ASP A 15 -3.28 0.17 -10.33
C ASP A 15 -1.85 -0.39 -10.48
N LEU A 16 -0.84 0.47 -10.25
CA LEU A 16 0.59 0.19 -10.42
C LEU A 16 1.21 -0.52 -9.22
N LEU A 17 0.71 -0.21 -8.02
CA LEU A 17 1.31 -0.65 -6.76
C LEU A 17 0.53 -1.83 -6.19
N THR A 18 1.18 -2.99 -6.06
CA THR A 18 0.55 -4.22 -5.56
C THR A 18 1.16 -4.74 -4.25
N ASP A 19 2.31 -4.20 -3.82
CA ASP A 19 2.93 -4.56 -2.54
C ASP A 19 2.77 -3.42 -1.52
N PRO A 20 1.91 -3.58 -0.50
CA PRO A 20 1.68 -2.55 0.51
C PRO A 20 2.91 -2.22 1.36
N SER A 21 3.87 -3.13 1.50
CA SER A 21 5.16 -2.85 2.16
C SER A 21 6.19 -2.16 1.25
N GLY A 22 5.88 -2.10 -0.05
CA GLY A 22 6.75 -1.68 -1.12
C GLY A 22 6.52 -0.24 -1.59
N SER A 23 5.30 0.28 -1.38
CA SER A 23 4.81 1.50 -2.03
C SER A 23 5.63 2.76 -1.71
N ARG A 24 6.20 2.89 -0.51
CA ARG A 24 7.06 4.05 -0.14
C ARG A 24 8.33 4.24 -0.99
N ARG A 25 8.69 3.26 -1.83
CA ARG A 25 9.86 3.35 -2.74
C ARG A 25 9.52 3.99 -4.08
N PHE A 26 8.25 4.29 -4.31
CA PHE A 26 7.76 4.87 -5.55
C PHE A 26 7.22 6.26 -5.26
N ILE A 27 7.42 7.18 -6.20
CA ILE A 27 6.75 8.48 -6.23
C ILE A 27 5.79 8.40 -7.41
N CYS A 28 4.51 8.17 -7.12
CA CYS A 28 3.48 8.14 -8.14
C CYS A 28 3.01 9.57 -8.41
N ILE A 29 3.12 10.00 -9.67
CA ILE A 29 2.66 11.32 -10.12
C ILE A 29 1.58 11.10 -11.17
N GLU A 30 0.38 11.60 -10.88
CA GLU A 30 -0.68 11.65 -11.89
C GLU A 30 -0.42 12.83 -12.85
N VAL A 31 -0.35 12.51 -14.13
CA VAL A 31 -0.25 13.52 -15.20
C VAL A 31 -1.67 13.85 -15.66
N THR A 32 -2.18 15.01 -15.25
CA THR A 32 -3.58 15.43 -15.50
C THR A 32 -3.78 16.19 -16.82
N ALA A 33 -2.68 16.58 -17.49
CA ALA A 33 -2.69 17.28 -18.76
C ALA A 33 -1.48 16.87 -19.61
N PRO A 34 -1.52 17.05 -20.95
CA PRO A 34 -0.38 16.77 -21.81
C PRO A 34 0.88 17.51 -21.34
N ILE A 35 1.99 16.78 -21.26
CA ILE A 35 3.31 17.35 -21.00
C ILE A 35 3.95 17.69 -22.35
N ASP A 36 4.57 18.86 -22.47
CA ASP A 36 5.37 19.17 -23.66
C ASP A 36 6.66 18.34 -23.62
N THR A 37 6.70 17.31 -24.46
CA THR A 37 7.86 16.42 -24.59
C THR A 37 8.81 16.82 -25.73
N ASN A 38 8.47 17.87 -26.49
CA ASN A 38 9.26 18.32 -27.64
C ASN A 38 10.24 19.45 -27.28
N VAL A 39 10.28 19.86 -26.02
CA VAL A 39 11.26 20.80 -25.50
C VAL A 39 12.53 20.10 -25.04
N THR A 40 13.68 20.65 -25.44
CA THR A 40 14.97 20.20 -24.90
C THR A 40 15.16 20.75 -23.50
N ILE A 41 15.26 19.85 -22.52
CA ILE A 41 15.58 20.22 -21.14
C ILE A 41 16.94 20.90 -21.10
N ASN A 42 17.03 22.09 -20.48
CA ASN A 42 18.30 22.75 -20.23
C ASN A 42 19.04 22.04 -19.08
N TYR A 43 19.70 20.92 -19.41
CA TYR A 43 20.42 20.11 -18.44
C TYR A 43 21.53 20.87 -17.71
N ARG A 44 22.18 21.84 -18.37
CA ARG A 44 23.21 22.68 -17.72
C ARG A 44 22.61 23.45 -16.55
N GLN A 45 21.47 24.11 -16.77
CA GLN A 45 20.79 24.85 -15.72
C GLN A 45 20.20 23.92 -14.65
N LEU A 46 19.57 22.81 -15.05
CA LEU A 46 19.00 21.83 -14.12
C LEU A 46 20.07 21.29 -13.16
N TYR A 47 21.23 20.89 -13.67
CA TYR A 47 22.33 20.42 -12.83
C TYR A 47 22.95 21.55 -12.00
N ALA A 48 23.05 22.76 -12.52
CA ALA A 48 23.52 23.91 -11.73
C ALA A 48 22.62 24.15 -10.50
N GLN A 49 21.29 24.10 -10.67
CA GLN A 49 20.33 24.23 -9.57
C GLN A 49 20.44 23.08 -8.56
N ALA A 50 20.54 21.83 -9.05
CA ALA A 50 20.71 20.66 -8.18
C ALA A 50 22.00 20.74 -7.36
N MET A 51 23.11 21.14 -7.98
CA MET A 51 24.40 21.33 -7.30
C MET A 51 24.33 22.45 -6.26
N GLU A 52 23.66 23.58 -6.58
CA GLU A 52 23.47 24.67 -5.62
C GLU A 52 22.68 24.22 -4.39
N ALA A 53 21.58 23.47 -4.58
CA ALA A 53 20.77 22.92 -3.48
C ALA A 53 21.60 22.00 -2.57
N ILE A 54 22.40 21.11 -3.16
CA ILE A 54 23.30 20.22 -2.41
C ILE A 54 24.33 21.02 -1.62
N VAL A 55 24.96 22.04 -2.23
CA VAL A 55 25.96 22.89 -1.56
C VAL A 55 25.36 23.68 -0.40
N LYS A 56 24.10 24.11 -0.51
CA LYS A 56 23.35 24.78 0.56
C LYS A 56 22.92 23.82 1.68
N GLY A 57 23.13 22.51 1.52
CA GLY A 57 22.74 21.51 2.51
C GLY A 57 21.24 21.19 2.50
N GLU A 58 20.56 21.43 1.37
CA GLU A 58 19.16 21.04 1.21
C GLU A 58 19.00 19.52 1.45
N ARG A 59 17.94 19.14 2.15
CA ARG A 59 17.68 17.74 2.47
C ARG A 59 17.27 16.97 1.22
N TYR A 60 17.98 15.88 0.93
CA TYR A 60 17.76 15.02 -0.25
C TYR A 60 17.21 13.61 0.11
N TRP A 61 16.76 13.42 1.35
CA TRP A 61 16.18 12.18 1.85
C TRP A 61 14.84 12.46 2.56
N PHE A 62 13.93 11.49 2.57
CA PHE A 62 12.62 11.62 3.20
C PHE A 62 12.64 11.22 4.67
N ASP A 63 12.09 12.05 5.54
CA ASP A 63 11.80 11.66 6.92
C ASP A 63 10.49 10.88 7.06
N ASP A 64 10.16 10.49 8.29
CA ASP A 64 8.94 9.73 8.57
C ASP A 64 7.65 10.47 8.17
N ALA A 65 7.66 11.82 8.19
CA ALA A 65 6.53 12.63 7.78
C ALA A 65 6.41 12.69 6.25
N ASP A 66 7.52 12.88 5.55
CA ASP A 66 7.60 12.81 4.10
C ASP A 66 7.17 11.41 3.60
N GLU A 67 7.63 10.35 4.25
CA GLU A 67 7.23 8.97 3.94
C GLU A 67 5.75 8.70 4.22
N ALA A 68 5.14 9.39 5.21
CA ALA A 68 3.71 9.29 5.46
C ALA A 68 2.90 9.97 4.35
N VAL A 69 3.30 11.17 3.93
CA VAL A 69 2.68 11.87 2.79
C VAL A 69 2.81 11.04 1.52
N LEU A 70 3.99 10.48 1.26
CA LEU A 70 4.22 9.63 0.10
C LEU A 70 3.32 8.38 0.09
N ARG A 71 3.16 7.72 1.24
CA ARG A 71 2.28 6.57 1.38
C ARG A 71 0.82 6.94 1.11
N GLU A 72 0.35 8.08 1.61
CA GLU A 72 -1.02 8.51 1.38
C GLU A 72 -1.25 8.88 -0.09
N THR A 73 -0.37 9.66 -0.70
CA THR A 73 -0.46 10.02 -2.13
C THR A 73 -0.42 8.78 -3.04
N ASN A 74 0.37 7.77 -2.68
CA ASN A 74 0.45 6.53 -3.45
C ASN A 74 -0.78 5.64 -3.30
N ARG A 75 -1.66 5.87 -2.32
CA ARG A 75 -2.81 5.00 -2.01
C ARG A 75 -3.78 4.86 -3.19
N GLU A 76 -3.96 5.93 -3.98
CA GLU A 76 -4.80 5.90 -5.19
C GLU A 76 -4.23 5.02 -6.30
N PHE A 77 -2.93 4.75 -6.26
CA PHE A 77 -2.23 3.90 -7.21
C PHE A 77 -2.09 2.44 -6.73
N GLU A 78 -2.58 2.15 -5.52
CA GLU A 78 -2.55 0.81 -4.96
C GLU A 78 -3.74 -0.02 -5.45
N GLN A 79 -3.44 -1.22 -5.97
CA GLN A 79 -4.46 -2.19 -6.34
C GLN A 79 -4.97 -2.93 -5.09
N MET A 80 -6.26 -2.83 -4.81
CA MET A 80 -6.90 -3.68 -3.80
C MET A 80 -6.97 -5.12 -4.30
N SER A 81 -6.33 -6.05 -3.58
CA SER A 81 -6.28 -7.45 -3.99
C SER A 81 -7.67 -8.12 -3.88
N PRO A 82 -7.98 -9.18 -4.66
CA PRO A 82 -9.28 -9.86 -4.57
C PRO A 82 -9.60 -10.38 -3.16
N ILE A 83 -8.58 -10.78 -2.40
CA ILE A 83 -8.76 -11.27 -1.03
C ILE A 83 -9.04 -10.15 -0.03
N GLU A 84 -8.50 -8.95 -0.28
CA GLU A 84 -8.81 -7.73 0.48
C GLU A 84 -10.24 -7.25 0.17
N GLN A 85 -10.65 -7.26 -1.10
CA GLN A 85 -12.04 -6.97 -1.47
C GLN A 85 -13.01 -7.94 -0.80
N LEU A 86 -12.71 -9.24 -0.85
CA LEU A 86 -13.55 -10.25 -0.22
C LEU A 86 -13.59 -10.09 1.30
N PHE A 87 -12.49 -9.66 1.92
CA PHE A 87 -12.49 -9.30 3.34
C PHE A 87 -13.53 -8.21 3.62
N HIS A 88 -13.57 -7.12 2.85
CA HIS A 88 -14.56 -6.06 3.01
C HIS A 88 -16.01 -6.48 2.71
N CYS A 89 -16.24 -7.58 1.97
CA CYS A 89 -17.58 -8.12 1.76
C CYS A 89 -18.15 -8.84 2.99
N TYR A 90 -17.30 -9.34 3.89
CA TYR A 90 -17.74 -10.19 5.01
C TYR A 90 -17.30 -9.68 6.37
N PHE A 91 -16.42 -8.67 6.41
CA PHE A 91 -15.86 -8.14 7.63
C PHE A 91 -15.68 -6.63 7.55
N ARG A 92 -15.80 -5.98 8.71
CA ARG A 92 -15.40 -4.58 8.93
C ARG A 92 -14.82 -4.40 10.33
N SER A 93 -14.20 -3.25 10.58
CA SER A 93 -13.96 -2.80 11.95
C SER A 93 -15.30 -2.49 12.62
N PRO A 94 -15.56 -2.99 13.84
CA PRO A 94 -16.72 -2.57 14.62
C PRO A 94 -16.68 -1.06 14.90
N GLU A 95 -17.84 -0.41 14.87
CA GLU A 95 -18.01 0.99 15.29
C GLU A 95 -18.14 1.10 16.82
N GLU A 96 -18.13 2.33 17.32
CA GLU A 96 -18.24 2.59 18.75
C GLU A 96 -19.60 2.09 19.29
N GLY A 97 -19.54 1.16 20.25
CA GLY A 97 -20.73 0.53 20.83
C GLY A 97 -21.18 -0.76 20.14
N GLU A 98 -20.54 -1.15 19.03
CA GLU A 98 -20.79 -2.45 18.39
C GLU A 98 -19.94 -3.57 19.00
N GLU A 99 -20.48 -4.79 18.97
CA GLU A 99 -19.74 -5.97 19.36
C GLU A 99 -18.85 -6.47 18.22
N GLY A 100 -17.63 -6.89 18.55
CA GLY A 100 -16.71 -7.51 17.61
C GLY A 100 -16.14 -8.81 18.15
N GLU A 101 -15.33 -9.47 17.33
CA GLU A 101 -14.56 -10.64 17.71
C GLU A 101 -13.08 -10.44 17.36
N TYR A 102 -12.19 -10.85 18.27
CA TYR A 102 -10.76 -10.88 17.97
C TYR A 102 -10.40 -12.14 17.19
N LEU A 103 -10.15 -12.01 15.89
CA LEU A 103 -9.82 -13.11 15.00
C LEU A 103 -8.38 -13.02 14.47
N SER A 104 -7.69 -14.15 14.43
CA SER A 104 -6.39 -14.24 13.75
C SER A 104 -6.55 -14.17 12.22
N PRO A 105 -5.51 -13.78 11.46
CA PRO A 105 -5.54 -13.83 10.00
C PRO A 105 -5.97 -15.19 9.44
N MET A 106 -5.60 -16.28 10.11
CA MET A 106 -5.97 -17.65 9.71
C MET A 106 -7.47 -17.90 9.86
N GLN A 107 -8.08 -17.47 10.97
CA GLN A 107 -9.51 -17.62 11.22
C GLN A 107 -10.35 -16.79 10.23
N ILE A 108 -9.92 -15.55 9.97
CA ILE A 108 -10.58 -14.69 8.96
C ILE A 108 -10.46 -15.36 7.57
N LEU A 109 -9.27 -15.80 7.18
CA LEU A 109 -9.07 -16.49 5.90
C LEU A 109 -9.88 -17.78 5.76
N GLU A 110 -10.01 -18.54 6.84
CA GLU A 110 -10.82 -19.77 6.84
C GLU A 110 -12.30 -19.44 6.60
N HIS A 111 -12.80 -18.37 7.22
CA HIS A 111 -14.15 -17.86 6.95
C HIS A 111 -14.29 -17.45 5.48
N LEU A 112 -13.35 -16.65 4.95
CA LEU A 112 -13.37 -16.22 3.54
C LEU A 112 -13.32 -17.42 2.59
N ARG A 113 -12.52 -18.45 2.90
CA ARG A 113 -12.44 -19.69 2.10
C ARG A 113 -13.78 -20.43 2.05
N SER A 114 -14.57 -20.38 3.12
CA SER A 114 -15.90 -21.00 3.12
C SER A 114 -16.85 -20.37 2.08
N LYS A 115 -16.61 -19.09 1.75
CA LYS A 115 -17.35 -18.31 0.74
C LYS A 115 -16.72 -18.40 -0.65
N ASN A 116 -15.39 -18.51 -0.73
CA ASN A 116 -14.64 -18.68 -1.96
C ASN A 116 -13.58 -19.79 -1.83
N ARG A 117 -13.86 -20.96 -2.42
CA ARG A 117 -13.03 -22.17 -2.30
C ARG A 117 -11.65 -22.06 -2.96
N ASP A 118 -11.42 -21.06 -3.81
CA ASP A 118 -10.13 -20.86 -4.50
C ASP A 118 -9.05 -20.29 -3.57
N ILE A 119 -9.43 -19.81 -2.38
CA ILE A 119 -8.50 -19.29 -1.38
C ILE A 119 -7.69 -20.44 -0.78
N LYS A 120 -6.39 -20.47 -1.08
CA LYS A 120 -5.45 -21.44 -0.54
C LYS A 120 -4.96 -21.00 0.84
N LEU A 121 -5.12 -21.85 1.86
CA LEU A 121 -4.58 -21.64 3.21
C LEU A 121 -3.13 -22.13 3.30
N THR A 122 -2.21 -21.39 2.68
CA THR A 122 -0.77 -21.62 2.82
C THR A 122 -0.16 -20.59 3.77
N ALA A 123 0.97 -20.93 4.41
CA ALA A 123 1.67 -19.99 5.29
C ALA A 123 2.01 -18.65 4.61
N SER A 124 2.40 -18.71 3.33
CA SER A 124 2.66 -17.51 2.51
C SER A 124 1.42 -16.62 2.36
N ASN A 125 0.27 -17.23 2.05
CA ASN A 125 -0.99 -16.50 1.90
C ASN A 125 -1.47 -15.90 3.22
N VAL A 126 -1.33 -16.63 4.34
CA VAL A 126 -1.67 -16.11 5.67
C VAL A 126 -0.79 -14.91 6.04
N ASN A 127 0.52 -14.99 5.77
CA ASN A 127 1.44 -13.89 6.01
C ASN A 127 1.16 -12.68 5.10
N HIS A 128 0.82 -12.91 3.84
CA HIS A 128 0.41 -11.85 2.93
C HIS A 128 -0.88 -11.18 3.39
N PHE A 129 -1.90 -11.97 3.75
CA PHE A 129 -3.17 -11.46 4.26
C PHE A 129 -3.00 -10.71 5.59
N GLY A 130 -2.11 -11.17 6.47
CA GLY A 130 -1.77 -10.42 7.69
C GLY A 130 -1.21 -9.02 7.42
N ARG A 131 -0.49 -8.82 6.29
CA ARG A 131 -0.04 -7.48 5.86
C ARG A 131 -1.19 -6.64 5.33
N ILE A 132 -2.13 -7.24 4.60
CA ILE A 132 -3.37 -6.59 4.13
C ILE A 132 -4.21 -6.10 5.33
N LEU A 133 -4.39 -6.92 6.36
CA LEU A 133 -5.17 -6.53 7.55
C LEU A 133 -4.53 -5.33 8.28
N ARG A 134 -3.19 -5.27 8.36
CA ARG A 134 -2.50 -4.10 8.92
C ARG A 134 -2.68 -2.84 8.08
N LYS A 135 -2.66 -2.97 6.75
CA LYS A 135 -2.91 -1.85 5.82
C LYS A 135 -4.29 -1.24 6.05
N ASN A 136 -5.28 -2.07 6.39
CA ASN A 136 -6.66 -1.64 6.61
C ASN A 136 -6.91 -0.97 7.96
N ASN A 137 -5.84 -0.62 8.72
CA ASN A 137 -5.92 0.12 9.99
C ASN A 137 -6.88 -0.50 11.02
N LEU A 138 -7.01 -1.82 11.01
CA LEU A 138 -7.82 -2.56 11.98
C LEU A 138 -7.16 -2.50 13.36
N GLU A 139 -7.96 -2.37 14.42
CA GLU A 139 -7.49 -2.58 15.78
C GLU A 139 -6.98 -4.01 15.95
N TYR A 140 -5.85 -4.18 16.65
CA TYR A 140 -5.25 -5.49 16.84
C TYR A 140 -4.67 -5.66 18.24
N LYS A 141 -4.60 -6.92 18.68
CA LYS A 141 -3.96 -7.34 19.93
C LYS A 141 -2.89 -8.39 19.67
N ARG A 142 -1.75 -8.26 20.37
CA ARG A 142 -0.72 -9.31 20.42
C ARG A 142 -1.08 -10.32 21.50
N THR A 143 -1.08 -11.60 21.15
CA THR A 143 -1.33 -12.73 22.05
C THR A 143 -0.14 -13.70 22.03
N ARG A 144 -0.12 -14.67 22.95
CA ARG A 144 0.88 -15.75 22.93
C ARG A 144 0.85 -16.62 21.66
N LYS A 145 -0.27 -16.61 20.93
CA LYS A 145 -0.49 -17.39 19.69
C LYS A 145 -0.31 -16.55 18.42
N GLY A 146 0.03 -15.27 18.53
CA GLY A 146 0.17 -14.34 17.41
C GLY A 146 -0.74 -13.12 17.50
N ILE A 147 -0.90 -12.42 16.40
CA ILE A 147 -1.73 -11.21 16.30
C ILE A 147 -3.16 -11.59 15.94
N VAL A 148 -4.11 -10.97 16.63
CA VAL A 148 -5.55 -11.04 16.34
C VAL A 148 -6.07 -9.63 16.06
N TYR A 149 -7.06 -9.53 15.19
CA TYR A 149 -7.66 -8.28 14.73
C TYR A 149 -9.11 -8.21 15.21
N TRP A 150 -9.53 -7.03 15.68
CA TRP A 150 -10.89 -6.75 16.10
C TRP A 150 -11.76 -6.52 14.86
N VAL A 151 -12.69 -7.44 14.60
CA VAL A 151 -13.53 -7.43 13.41
C VAL A 151 -14.96 -7.83 13.74
N GLU A 152 -15.92 -7.26 13.03
CA GLU A 152 -17.31 -7.71 12.99
C GLU A 152 -17.55 -8.48 11.69
N LYS A 153 -18.42 -9.50 11.72
CA LYS A 153 -18.88 -10.22 10.52
C LYS A 153 -20.15 -9.53 9.99
N LEU A 154 -20.19 -9.29 8.67
CA LEU A 154 -21.34 -8.73 7.96
C LEU A 154 -22.38 -9.81 7.57
#